data_AF-A0A814FJY9-F1
#
_entry.id   AF-A0A814FJY9-F1
#
_cell.length_a   1.000
_cell.length_b   1.000
_cell.length_c   1.000
_cell.angle_alpha   90.00
_cell.angle_beta   90.00
_cell.angle_gamma   90.00
#
_symmetry.space_group_name_H-M   'P 1'
#
loop_
_entity.id
_entity.type
_entity.pdbx_description
1 polymer ?
#
loop_
_entity_poly.entity_id
_entity_poly.type
_entity_poly.pdbx_seq_one_letter_code
_entity_poly.pdbx_strand_id
1 'polypeptide(L)'
;MKYFNDKKQFQKALELFYQCEQTNNEIISDLSINQALKSCTNIKDFQSGLNIYQRYSSQIEKNNYILASLIHFYMQSKDIKNAQILFDRLKNKTVGIYGAMMKGYITNNMPQKAIDIFFQITNPSITNVSLLFNACARIATDETLNLVKKVLSNLPDQYQNDKYILTTAFDAFIKSNDSLNAERIFPKIPQNRLSYGNLMSAFNKNNQPRKTLDLYEQMKINKIELDPPICVLLINACSALGIYSISKSIFKQIPKSYLDNIFIDNALIDMWGKSGCVEKAKNIFDSLIQPDTIGYTSMINSYGLNGMGSEAIELFNKMPSKLIMEETYVCVLNACSHSRLVEQAQKIFSNIKNKTENICTTMVDCFSRSSLFEEAENIINIYESNYSPSPSMLMSLLSGARNAKNSQLAEKIFNRIEKYFPQIQDRIVSASILLANVYASTGQMEKSLNIKRKLNEINLKKPSGLSYTEVNNKIYMFRAHDLSHPRSKEISDEIEKISKELISYGHKYDSSCITRPLNENESVESVLCGHSERLAIAWNFVANPNISRIQITKNLRVCGDCHESTKLIALIRQCEIIVRDASRIHYFHKNGKCSCQDYF
;
A
#
# COMPACT_ATOMS: atom_id res chain seq x y z
N MET A 1 -35.25 8.29 -36.35
CA MET A 1 -33.83 8.01 -36.03
C MET A 1 -33.47 8.33 -34.59
N LYS A 2 -33.52 9.60 -34.13
CA LYS A 2 -33.16 9.99 -32.75
C LYS A 2 -33.86 9.13 -31.67
N TYR A 3 -35.17 8.95 -31.78
CA TYR A 3 -35.95 8.09 -30.88
C TYR A 3 -35.36 6.67 -30.73
N PHE A 4 -34.99 6.02 -31.84
CA PHE A 4 -34.43 4.68 -31.84
C PHE A 4 -33.04 4.64 -31.20
N ASN A 5 -32.19 5.65 -31.46
CA ASN A 5 -30.90 5.78 -30.80
C ASN A 5 -31.00 5.99 -29.29
N ASP A 6 -31.94 6.83 -28.85
CA ASP A 6 -32.18 7.07 -27.42
C ASP A 6 -32.66 5.80 -26.70
N LYS A 7 -33.33 4.88 -27.43
CA LYS A 7 -33.75 3.56 -26.96
C LYS A 7 -32.71 2.45 -27.19
N LYS A 8 -31.48 2.79 -27.62
CA LYS A 8 -30.40 1.84 -27.96
C LYS A 8 -30.76 0.83 -29.07
N GLN A 9 -31.74 1.16 -29.91
CA GLN A 9 -32.16 0.37 -31.07
C GLN A 9 -31.42 0.84 -32.32
N PHE A 10 -30.08 0.75 -32.29
CA PHE A 10 -29.20 1.35 -33.29
C PHE A 10 -29.37 0.76 -34.70
N GLN A 11 -29.62 -0.55 -34.83
CA GLN A 11 -29.85 -1.20 -36.12
C GLN A 11 -31.10 -0.62 -36.82
N LYS A 12 -32.21 -0.49 -36.09
CA LYS A 12 -33.46 0.10 -36.61
C LYS A 12 -33.30 1.58 -36.97
N ALA A 13 -32.47 2.31 -36.21
CA ALA A 13 -32.15 3.69 -36.54
C ALA A 13 -31.39 3.80 -37.87
N LEU A 14 -30.49 2.85 -38.15
CA LEU A 14 -29.72 2.79 -39.38
C LEU A 14 -30.56 2.30 -40.57
N GLU A 15 -31.42 1.31 -40.39
CA GLU A 15 -32.39 0.87 -41.40
C GLU A 15 -33.31 2.01 -41.85
N LEU A 16 -33.83 2.78 -40.88
CA LEU A 16 -34.68 3.93 -41.17
C LEU A 16 -33.92 5.02 -41.94
N PHE A 17 -32.62 5.20 -41.68
CA PHE A 17 -31.78 6.13 -42.45
C PHE A 17 -31.71 5.73 -43.93
N TYR A 18 -31.45 4.45 -44.21
CA TYR A 18 -31.42 3.93 -45.59
C TYR A 18 -32.79 3.96 -46.27
N GLN A 19 -33.88 3.74 -45.52
CA GLN A 19 -35.24 3.91 -46.05
C GLN A 19 -35.50 5.37 -46.45
N CYS A 20 -35.14 6.33 -45.61
CA CYS A 20 -35.27 7.75 -45.93
C CYS A 20 -34.41 8.18 -47.13
N GLU A 21 -33.23 7.57 -47.30
CA GLU A 21 -32.35 7.79 -48.46
C GLU A 21 -33.00 7.31 -49.76
N GLN A 22 -33.78 6.22 -49.72
CA GLN A 22 -34.44 5.66 -50.90
C GLN A 22 -35.73 6.39 -51.29
N THR A 23 -36.42 7.04 -50.34
CA THR A 23 -37.74 7.63 -50.58
C THR A 23 -37.73 9.12 -50.93
N ASN A 24 -36.65 9.86 -50.65
CA ASN A 24 -36.60 11.32 -50.84
C ASN A 24 -35.60 11.73 -51.95
N ASN A 25 -36.08 12.52 -52.93
CA ASN A 25 -35.23 13.29 -53.86
C ASN A 25 -34.64 14.58 -53.21
N GLU A 26 -34.69 14.70 -51.88
CA GLU A 26 -34.20 15.86 -51.13
C GLU A 26 -32.94 15.53 -50.31
N ILE A 27 -32.15 16.58 -50.04
CA ILE A 27 -30.92 16.55 -49.25
C ILE A 27 -31.21 15.96 -47.86
N ILE A 28 -30.59 14.82 -47.52
CA ILE A 28 -30.65 14.25 -46.17
C ILE A 28 -30.12 15.28 -45.17
N SER A 29 -30.87 15.51 -44.09
CA SER A 29 -30.48 16.50 -43.09
C SER A 29 -29.22 16.11 -42.30
N ASP A 30 -28.45 17.12 -41.88
CA ASP A 30 -27.26 16.97 -41.02
C ASP A 30 -27.52 16.13 -39.76
N LEU A 31 -28.71 16.31 -39.16
CA LEU A 31 -29.14 15.56 -37.99
C LEU A 31 -29.29 14.06 -38.31
N SER A 32 -29.82 13.72 -39.49
CA SER A 32 -30.03 12.34 -39.92
C SER A 32 -28.70 11.62 -40.14
N ILE A 33 -27.75 12.28 -40.82
CA ILE A 33 -26.39 11.77 -41.04
C ILE A 33 -25.67 11.55 -39.70
N ASN A 34 -25.75 12.51 -38.77
CA ASN A 34 -25.16 12.39 -37.44
C ASN A 34 -25.73 11.19 -36.66
N GLN A 35 -27.05 11.01 -36.67
CA GLN A 35 -27.69 9.88 -35.99
C GLN A 35 -27.33 8.54 -36.64
N ALA A 36 -27.18 8.48 -37.96
CA ALA A 36 -26.74 7.28 -38.65
C ALA A 36 -25.28 6.91 -38.30
N LEU A 37 -24.35 7.88 -38.34
CA LEU A 37 -22.95 7.66 -37.93
C LEU A 37 -22.85 7.20 -36.46
N LYS A 38 -23.65 7.78 -35.56
CA LYS A 38 -23.76 7.31 -34.16
C LYS A 38 -24.27 5.87 -34.07
N SER A 39 -25.24 5.51 -34.91
CA SER A 39 -25.77 4.14 -34.96
C SER A 39 -24.67 3.17 -35.39
N CYS A 40 -23.99 3.44 -36.51
CA CYS A 40 -22.85 2.67 -37.02
C CYS A 40 -21.76 2.50 -35.95
N THR A 41 -21.44 3.57 -35.22
CA THR A 41 -20.45 3.52 -34.12
C THR A 41 -20.86 2.55 -33.01
N ASN A 42 -22.13 2.58 -32.58
CA ASN A 42 -22.60 1.74 -31.47
C ASN A 42 -22.77 0.26 -31.85
N ILE A 43 -23.12 -0.04 -33.11
CA ILE A 43 -23.20 -1.42 -33.62
C ILE A 43 -21.87 -1.94 -34.18
N LYS A 44 -20.84 -1.10 -34.23
CA LYS A 44 -19.51 -1.39 -34.81
C LYS A 44 -19.58 -1.80 -36.30
N ASP A 45 -20.53 -1.23 -37.04
CA ASP A 45 -20.64 -1.43 -38.49
C ASP A 45 -19.81 -0.36 -39.21
N PHE A 46 -18.57 -0.74 -39.48
CA PHE A 46 -17.59 0.16 -40.07
C PHE A 46 -17.83 0.42 -41.56
N GLN A 47 -18.36 -0.56 -42.27
CA GLN A 47 -18.56 -0.45 -43.71
C GLN A 47 -19.70 0.52 -44.02
N SER A 48 -20.81 0.41 -43.31
CA SER A 48 -21.94 1.34 -43.45
C SER A 48 -21.55 2.77 -43.07
N GLY A 49 -20.76 2.95 -42.00
CA GLY A 49 -20.25 4.27 -41.61
C GLY A 49 -19.35 4.92 -42.67
N LEU A 50 -18.45 4.15 -43.29
CA LEU A 50 -17.60 4.64 -44.38
C LEU A 50 -18.42 4.99 -45.64
N ASN A 51 -19.41 4.18 -45.98
CA ASN A 51 -20.30 4.45 -47.11
C ASN A 51 -21.07 5.76 -46.92
N ILE A 52 -21.60 6.00 -45.71
CA ILE A 52 -22.26 7.26 -45.36
C ILE A 52 -21.29 8.43 -45.48
N TYR A 53 -20.05 8.28 -45.00
CA TYR A 53 -19.03 9.33 -45.13
C TYR A 53 -18.71 9.67 -46.58
N GLN A 54 -18.48 8.65 -47.43
CA GLN A 54 -18.14 8.85 -48.83
C GLN A 54 -19.25 9.58 -49.58
N ARG A 55 -20.52 9.21 -49.34
CA ARG A 55 -21.68 9.83 -50.00
C ARG A 55 -21.93 11.27 -49.58
N TYR A 56 -21.76 11.58 -48.30
CA TYR A 56 -22.10 12.89 -47.73
C TYR A 56 -20.88 13.73 -47.32
N SER A 57 -19.69 13.42 -47.85
CA SER A 57 -18.41 14.04 -47.46
C SER A 57 -18.45 15.58 -47.45
N SER A 58 -18.95 16.21 -48.52
CA SER A 58 -19.10 17.67 -48.64
C SER A 58 -20.00 18.30 -47.55
N GLN A 59 -21.05 17.60 -47.13
CA GLN A 59 -21.98 18.07 -46.10
C GLN A 59 -21.40 17.84 -44.70
N ILE A 60 -20.76 16.69 -44.49
CA ILE A 60 -20.08 16.33 -43.25
C ILE A 60 -18.95 17.30 -42.95
N GLU A 61 -18.09 17.60 -43.92
CA GLU A 61 -16.92 18.47 -43.76
C GLU A 61 -17.28 19.92 -43.43
N LYS A 62 -18.51 20.36 -43.73
CA LYS A 62 -19.03 21.69 -43.39
C LYS A 62 -19.63 21.75 -41.97
N ASN A 63 -19.95 20.62 -41.35
CA ASN A 63 -20.63 20.58 -40.06
C ASN A 63 -19.77 19.95 -38.96
N ASN A 64 -19.28 20.81 -38.06
CA ASN A 64 -18.45 20.44 -36.91
C ASN A 64 -19.08 19.38 -35.97
N TYR A 65 -20.41 19.32 -35.85
CA TYR A 65 -21.08 18.32 -35.02
C TYR A 65 -21.06 16.92 -35.65
N ILE A 66 -21.15 16.85 -36.98
CA ILE A 66 -21.06 15.58 -37.70
C ILE A 66 -19.60 15.12 -37.72
N LEU A 67 -18.65 16.03 -37.92
CA LEU A 67 -17.21 15.75 -37.84
C LEU A 67 -16.78 15.17 -36.49
N ALA A 68 -17.28 15.70 -35.36
CA ALA A 68 -17.01 15.12 -34.04
C ALA A 68 -17.53 13.68 -33.93
N SER A 69 -18.69 13.39 -34.54
CA SER A 69 -19.28 12.04 -34.56
C SER A 69 -18.50 11.10 -35.48
N LEU A 70 -17.97 11.60 -36.60
CA LEU A 70 -17.12 10.86 -37.52
C LEU A 70 -15.73 10.56 -36.93
N ILE A 71 -15.11 11.53 -36.24
CA ILE A 71 -13.89 11.31 -35.47
C ILE A 71 -14.12 10.22 -34.42
N HIS A 72 -15.24 10.31 -33.69
CA HIS A 72 -15.59 9.28 -32.71
C HIS A 72 -15.74 7.91 -33.36
N PHE A 73 -16.39 7.83 -34.52
CA PHE A 73 -16.49 6.61 -35.33
C PHE A 73 -15.09 6.04 -35.65
N TYR A 74 -14.21 6.81 -36.32
CA TYR A 74 -12.86 6.34 -36.67
C TYR A 74 -12.05 5.88 -35.45
N MET A 75 -12.12 6.61 -34.33
CA MET A 75 -11.42 6.23 -33.10
C MET A 75 -11.96 4.93 -32.48
N GLN A 76 -13.27 4.66 -32.57
CA GLN A 76 -13.86 3.38 -32.14
C GLN A 76 -13.50 2.23 -33.08
N SER A 77 -13.32 2.51 -34.37
CA SER A 77 -12.80 1.56 -35.38
C SER A 77 -11.32 1.24 -35.23
N LYS A 78 -10.62 1.84 -34.25
CA LYS A 78 -9.16 1.81 -34.09
C LYS A 78 -8.39 2.41 -35.27
N ASP A 79 -9.05 3.13 -36.17
CA ASP A 79 -8.43 3.84 -37.28
C ASP A 79 -8.02 5.25 -36.84
N ILE A 80 -7.02 5.27 -35.96
CA ILE A 80 -6.51 6.49 -35.32
C ILE A 80 -5.89 7.42 -36.38
N LYS A 81 -5.31 6.86 -37.45
CA LYS A 81 -4.64 7.61 -38.50
C LYS A 81 -5.63 8.47 -39.29
N ASN A 82 -6.75 7.89 -39.73
CA ASN A 82 -7.75 8.66 -40.47
C ASN A 82 -8.49 9.66 -39.58
N ALA A 83 -8.72 9.33 -38.30
CA ALA A 83 -9.23 10.30 -37.33
C ALA A 83 -8.29 11.52 -37.19
N GLN A 84 -6.99 11.29 -37.08
CA GLN A 84 -5.99 12.36 -36.97
C GLN A 84 -5.89 13.19 -38.25
N ILE A 85 -5.85 12.55 -39.42
CA ILE A 85 -5.85 13.26 -40.72
C ILE A 85 -7.09 14.16 -40.83
N LEU A 86 -8.27 13.63 -40.48
CA LEU A 86 -9.51 14.40 -40.50
C LEU A 86 -9.43 15.58 -39.54
N PHE A 87 -8.96 15.36 -38.31
CA PHE A 87 -8.78 16.41 -37.32
C PHE A 87 -7.83 17.52 -37.80
N ASP A 88 -6.67 17.16 -38.36
CA ASP A 88 -5.65 18.11 -38.80
C ASP A 88 -6.14 18.99 -39.95
N ARG A 89 -6.96 18.46 -40.86
CA ARG A 89 -7.56 19.20 -41.98
C ARG A 89 -8.55 20.30 -41.57
N LEU A 90 -9.08 20.25 -40.35
CA LEU A 90 -10.07 21.22 -39.89
C LEU A 90 -9.41 22.55 -39.55
N LYS A 91 -9.80 23.62 -40.28
CA LYS A 91 -9.34 24.99 -40.02
C LYS A 91 -9.91 25.54 -38.70
N ASN A 92 -11.20 25.31 -38.42
CA ASN A 92 -11.90 25.80 -37.23
C ASN A 92 -12.38 24.65 -36.36
N LYS A 93 -11.53 24.20 -35.43
CA LYS A 93 -11.81 23.10 -34.51
C LYS A 93 -12.62 23.61 -33.31
N THR A 94 -13.79 22.99 -33.05
CA THR A 94 -14.60 23.32 -31.86
C THR A 94 -14.13 22.54 -30.64
N VAL A 95 -14.44 23.04 -29.45
CA VAL A 95 -14.18 22.39 -28.16
C VAL A 95 -14.71 20.94 -28.12
N GLY A 96 -15.84 20.66 -28.79
CA GLY A 96 -16.41 19.33 -28.93
C GLY A 96 -15.59 18.37 -29.80
N ILE A 97 -14.94 18.87 -30.87
CA ILE A 97 -14.06 18.09 -31.75
C ILE A 97 -12.78 17.69 -31.00
N TYR A 98 -12.18 18.62 -30.26
CA TYR A 98 -11.05 18.30 -29.37
C TYR A 98 -11.46 17.25 -28.33
N GLY A 99 -12.65 17.38 -27.72
CA GLY A 99 -13.17 16.39 -26.77
C GLY A 99 -13.35 14.99 -27.38
N ALA A 100 -13.82 14.90 -28.62
CA ALA A 100 -13.93 13.63 -29.35
C ALA A 100 -12.56 12.97 -29.57
N MET A 101 -11.55 13.75 -29.98
CA MET A 101 -10.17 13.26 -30.11
C MET A 101 -9.57 12.81 -28.79
N MET A 102 -9.69 13.62 -27.73
CA MET A 102 -9.21 13.26 -26.39
C MET A 102 -9.82 11.95 -25.90
N LYS A 103 -11.15 11.81 -25.98
CA LYS A 103 -11.85 10.58 -25.61
C LYS A 103 -11.40 9.39 -26.46
N GLY A 104 -11.23 9.60 -27.76
CA GLY A 104 -10.70 8.60 -28.67
C GLY A 104 -9.31 8.12 -28.25
N TYR A 105 -8.40 9.04 -27.94
CA TYR A 105 -7.03 8.72 -27.53
C TYR A 105 -6.99 7.95 -26.21
N ILE A 106 -7.79 8.38 -25.23
CA ILE A 106 -7.95 7.68 -23.95
C ILE A 106 -8.45 6.25 -24.20
N THR A 107 -9.52 6.07 -24.98
CA THR A 107 -10.09 4.73 -25.25
C THR A 107 -9.15 3.81 -26.03
N ASN A 108 -8.22 4.36 -26.82
CA ASN A 108 -7.19 3.62 -27.54
C ASN A 108 -5.85 3.52 -26.78
N ASN A 109 -5.85 3.70 -25.45
CA ASN A 109 -4.66 3.60 -24.59
C ASN A 109 -3.50 4.53 -24.98
N MET A 110 -3.80 5.71 -25.51
CA MET A 110 -2.84 6.79 -25.80
C MET A 110 -3.12 8.04 -24.95
N PRO A 111 -3.10 7.96 -23.61
CA PRO A 111 -3.50 9.07 -22.74
C PRO A 111 -2.61 10.31 -22.89
N GLN A 112 -1.31 10.15 -23.21
CA GLN A 112 -0.41 11.30 -23.41
C GLN A 112 -0.87 12.19 -24.57
N LYS A 113 -1.26 11.59 -25.71
CA LYS A 113 -1.79 12.35 -26.85
C LYS A 113 -3.08 13.10 -26.51
N ALA A 114 -3.90 12.57 -25.59
CA ALA A 114 -5.08 13.28 -25.12
C ALA A 114 -4.71 14.53 -24.30
N ILE A 115 -3.64 14.46 -23.50
CA ILE A 115 -3.09 15.61 -22.77
C ILE A 115 -2.53 16.65 -23.75
N ASP A 116 -1.76 16.21 -24.76
CA ASP A 116 -1.19 17.11 -25.76
C ASP A 116 -2.28 17.87 -26.54
N ILE A 117 -3.35 17.17 -26.92
CA ILE A 117 -4.53 17.76 -27.58
C ILE A 117 -5.26 18.74 -26.66
N PHE A 118 -5.32 18.51 -25.35
CA PHE A 118 -5.96 19.42 -24.40
C PHE A 118 -5.29 20.80 -24.39
N PHE A 119 -3.95 20.85 -24.44
CA PHE A 119 -3.21 22.11 -24.42
C PHE A 119 -3.33 22.93 -25.71
N GLN A 120 -3.91 22.36 -26.78
CA GLN A 120 -4.25 23.10 -27.99
C GLN A 120 -5.59 23.86 -27.87
N ILE A 121 -6.35 23.67 -26.78
CA ILE A 121 -7.66 24.28 -26.58
C ILE A 121 -7.54 25.61 -25.84
N THR A 122 -7.96 26.72 -26.45
CA THR A 122 -7.90 28.06 -25.82
C THR A 122 -8.89 28.22 -24.66
N ASN A 123 -10.10 27.65 -24.76
CA ASN A 123 -11.16 27.72 -23.75
C ASN A 123 -11.78 26.33 -23.51
N PRO A 124 -11.18 25.47 -22.68
CA PRO A 124 -11.65 24.11 -22.47
C PRO A 124 -13.00 24.08 -21.73
N SER A 125 -13.90 23.20 -22.17
CA SER A 125 -15.14 22.94 -21.42
C SER A 125 -14.87 22.05 -20.20
N ILE A 126 -15.84 21.98 -19.29
CA ILE A 126 -15.87 21.03 -18.16
C ILE A 126 -15.60 19.59 -18.63
N THR A 127 -16.18 19.21 -19.78
CA THR A 127 -15.98 17.87 -20.35
C THR A 127 -14.53 17.65 -20.76
N ASN A 128 -13.85 18.65 -21.33
CA ASN A 128 -12.43 18.53 -21.70
C ASN A 128 -11.54 18.43 -20.45
N VAL A 129 -11.80 19.23 -19.42
CA VAL A 129 -11.07 19.14 -18.14
C VAL A 129 -11.23 17.76 -17.51
N SER A 130 -12.45 17.21 -17.54
CA SER A 130 -12.73 15.87 -17.01
C SER A 130 -12.02 14.76 -17.82
N LEU A 131 -11.94 14.92 -19.14
CA LEU A 131 -11.17 14.02 -20.01
C LEU A 131 -9.66 14.13 -19.76
N LEU A 132 -9.15 15.34 -19.50
CA LEU A 132 -7.76 15.54 -19.09
C LEU A 132 -7.46 14.77 -17.80
N PHE A 133 -8.30 14.91 -16.77
CA PHE A 133 -8.11 14.19 -15.51
C PHE A 133 -8.18 12.68 -15.68
N ASN A 134 -9.05 12.16 -16.54
CA ASN A 134 -9.07 10.73 -16.88
C ASN A 134 -7.77 10.27 -17.56
N ALA A 135 -7.23 11.08 -18.48
CA ALA A 135 -5.94 10.79 -19.11
C ALA A 135 -4.80 10.79 -18.08
N CYS A 136 -4.76 11.77 -17.18
CA CYS A 136 -3.83 11.82 -16.07
C CYS A 136 -3.97 10.59 -15.15
N ALA A 137 -5.20 10.19 -14.81
CA ALA A 137 -5.47 9.02 -13.96
C ALA A 137 -4.94 7.70 -14.57
N ARG A 138 -4.90 7.59 -15.91
CA ARG A 138 -4.35 6.42 -16.61
C ARG A 138 -2.83 6.39 -16.63
N ILE A 139 -2.17 7.56 -16.59
CA ILE A 139 -0.71 7.68 -16.59
C ILE A 139 -0.18 7.59 -15.15
N ALA A 140 -0.82 8.29 -14.22
CA ALA A 140 -0.57 8.24 -12.78
C ALA A 140 0.89 8.53 -12.35
N THR A 141 1.54 9.51 -12.98
CA THR A 141 2.87 10.01 -12.59
C THR A 141 2.80 11.31 -11.78
N ASP A 142 3.89 11.66 -11.09
CA ASP A 142 4.00 12.93 -10.36
C ASP A 142 3.77 14.16 -11.25
N GLU A 143 4.21 14.11 -12.51
CA GLU A 143 3.97 15.17 -13.50
C GLU A 143 2.47 15.34 -13.77
N THR A 144 1.76 14.24 -14.03
CA THR A 144 0.31 14.29 -14.29
C THR A 144 -0.48 14.67 -13.04
N LEU A 145 -0.01 14.30 -11.85
CA LEU A 145 -0.57 14.72 -10.57
C LEU A 145 -0.43 16.23 -10.37
N ASN A 146 0.75 16.79 -10.63
CA ASN A 146 0.99 18.23 -10.57
C ASN A 146 0.15 18.99 -11.60
N LEU A 147 -0.06 18.41 -12.78
CA LEU A 147 -0.97 18.95 -13.78
C LEU A 147 -2.41 19.00 -13.25
N VAL A 148 -2.92 17.92 -12.66
CA VAL A 148 -4.27 17.87 -12.06
C VAL A 148 -4.42 18.97 -10.99
N LYS A 149 -3.44 19.11 -10.10
CA LYS A 149 -3.42 20.14 -9.05
C LYS A 149 -3.46 21.55 -9.62
N LYS A 150 -2.62 21.84 -10.63
CA LYS A 150 -2.53 23.14 -11.30
C LYS A 150 -3.81 23.50 -12.03
N VAL A 151 -4.42 22.55 -12.74
CA VAL A 151 -5.67 22.81 -13.46
C VAL A 151 -6.81 23.04 -12.47
N LEU A 152 -6.91 22.22 -11.41
CA LEU A 152 -7.92 22.41 -10.36
C LEU A 152 -7.83 23.78 -9.66
N SER A 153 -6.61 24.24 -9.34
CA SER A 153 -6.43 25.53 -8.64
C SER A 153 -6.79 26.73 -9.53
N ASN A 154 -6.73 26.57 -10.84
CA ASN A 154 -7.00 27.62 -11.82
C ASN A 154 -8.42 27.55 -12.41
N LEU A 155 -9.29 26.68 -11.88
CA LEU A 155 -10.68 26.61 -12.34
C LEU A 155 -11.45 27.88 -11.92
N PRO A 156 -12.30 28.42 -12.81
CA PRO A 156 -13.25 29.48 -12.45
C PRO A 156 -14.10 29.09 -11.24
N ASP A 157 -14.43 30.05 -10.37
CA ASP A 157 -15.13 29.81 -9.10
C ASP A 157 -16.42 28.99 -9.26
N GLN A 158 -17.17 29.24 -10.33
CA GLN A 158 -18.40 28.51 -10.64
C GLN A 158 -18.21 26.99 -10.87
N TYR A 159 -16.98 26.55 -11.16
CA TYR A 159 -16.64 25.15 -11.42
C TYR A 159 -15.83 24.49 -10.30
N GLN A 160 -15.38 25.23 -9.29
CA GLN A 160 -14.58 24.68 -8.19
C GLN A 160 -15.31 23.63 -7.35
N ASN A 161 -16.65 23.67 -7.36
CA ASN A 161 -17.50 22.69 -6.67
C ASN A 161 -18.33 21.83 -7.64
N ASP A 162 -17.96 21.80 -8.93
CA ASP A 162 -18.62 20.95 -9.92
C ASP A 162 -18.37 19.46 -9.60
N LYS A 163 -19.44 18.72 -9.29
CA LYS A 163 -19.35 17.31 -8.86
C LYS A 163 -18.73 16.41 -9.93
N TYR A 164 -18.94 16.71 -11.20
CA TYR A 164 -18.44 15.89 -12.30
C TYR A 164 -16.93 16.04 -12.44
N ILE A 165 -16.44 17.29 -12.45
CA ILE A 165 -14.99 17.58 -12.47
C ILE A 165 -14.31 16.96 -11.26
N LEU A 166 -14.83 17.23 -10.05
CA LEU A 166 -14.22 16.76 -8.82
C LEU A 166 -14.21 15.22 -8.73
N THR A 167 -15.21 14.53 -9.29
CA THR A 167 -15.20 13.05 -9.36
C THR A 167 -14.05 12.55 -10.24
N THR A 168 -13.81 13.17 -11.39
CA THR A 168 -12.68 12.78 -12.27
C THR A 168 -11.31 13.14 -11.68
N ALA A 169 -11.22 14.27 -10.99
CA ALA A 169 -10.00 14.63 -10.26
C ALA A 169 -9.73 13.69 -9.08
N PHE A 170 -10.79 13.25 -8.38
CA PHE A 170 -10.69 12.27 -7.31
C PHE A 170 -10.10 10.96 -7.83
N ASP A 171 -10.60 10.43 -8.95
CA ASP A 171 -10.03 9.23 -9.56
C ASP A 171 -8.54 9.43 -9.92
N ALA A 172 -8.17 10.59 -10.48
CA ALA A 172 -6.77 10.91 -10.75
C ALA A 172 -5.91 10.92 -9.47
N PHE A 173 -6.38 11.52 -8.38
CA PHE A 173 -5.67 11.50 -7.10
C PHE A 173 -5.53 10.08 -6.53
N ILE A 174 -6.58 9.27 -6.59
CA ILE A 174 -6.55 7.88 -6.12
C ILE A 174 -5.54 7.04 -6.93
N LYS A 175 -5.53 7.19 -8.26
CA LYS A 175 -4.60 6.46 -9.14
C LYS A 175 -3.16 6.90 -8.97
N SER A 176 -2.92 8.19 -8.75
CA SER A 176 -1.60 8.76 -8.42
C SER A 176 -1.22 8.60 -6.94
N ASN A 177 -1.97 7.83 -6.15
CA ASN A 177 -1.69 7.55 -4.74
C ASN A 177 -1.65 8.79 -3.82
N ASP A 178 -2.31 9.90 -4.20
CA ASP A 178 -2.42 11.13 -3.43
C ASP A 178 -3.67 11.11 -2.55
N SER A 179 -3.61 10.33 -1.47
CA SER A 179 -4.75 10.20 -0.54
C SER A 179 -5.12 11.50 0.16
N LEU A 180 -4.19 12.45 0.31
CA LEU A 180 -4.42 13.74 0.97
C LEU A 180 -5.36 14.63 0.16
N ASN A 181 -5.08 14.81 -1.14
CA ASN A 181 -5.95 15.62 -1.99
C ASN A 181 -7.27 14.91 -2.28
N ALA A 182 -7.25 13.58 -2.41
CA ALA A 182 -8.48 12.77 -2.53
C ALA A 182 -9.39 12.95 -1.31
N GLU A 183 -8.86 12.86 -0.09
CA GLU A 183 -9.58 13.10 1.16
C GLU A 183 -10.15 14.52 1.23
N ARG A 184 -9.38 15.53 0.81
CA ARG A 184 -9.82 16.93 0.83
C ARG A 184 -11.05 17.19 -0.04
N ILE A 185 -11.12 16.58 -1.23
CA ILE A 185 -12.25 16.79 -2.15
C ILE A 185 -13.38 15.78 -1.95
N PHE A 186 -13.15 14.71 -1.18
CA PHE A 186 -14.13 13.66 -0.95
C PHE A 186 -15.51 14.19 -0.51
N PRO A 187 -15.65 15.11 0.46
CA PRO A 187 -16.96 15.61 0.86
C PRO A 187 -17.75 16.32 -0.25
N LYS A 188 -17.08 16.72 -1.33
CA LYS A 188 -17.66 17.46 -2.46
C LYS A 188 -18.11 16.56 -3.63
N ILE A 189 -17.75 15.28 -3.62
CA ILE A 189 -18.16 14.31 -4.66
C ILE A 189 -19.34 13.44 -4.17
N PRO A 190 -20.05 12.74 -5.08
CA PRO A 190 -21.08 11.79 -4.68
C PRO A 190 -20.56 10.72 -3.71
N GLN A 191 -21.23 10.62 -2.56
CA GLN A 191 -20.89 9.71 -1.47
C GLN A 191 -21.62 8.38 -1.68
N ASN A 192 -20.90 7.37 -2.17
CA ASN A 192 -21.45 6.05 -2.50
C ASN A 192 -20.39 4.96 -2.25
N ARG A 193 -20.80 3.68 -2.35
CA ARG A 193 -19.89 2.53 -2.10
C ARG A 193 -18.57 2.64 -2.88
N LEU A 194 -18.62 3.08 -4.14
CA LEU A 194 -17.43 3.22 -4.99
C LEU A 194 -16.47 4.32 -4.48
N SER A 195 -16.98 5.51 -4.14
CA SER A 195 -16.12 6.60 -3.66
C SER A 195 -15.49 6.26 -2.30
N TYR A 196 -16.26 5.66 -1.39
CA TYR A 196 -15.75 5.13 -0.12
C TYR A 196 -14.68 4.06 -0.33
N GLY A 197 -14.96 3.03 -1.14
CA GLY A 197 -14.02 1.95 -1.42
C GLY A 197 -12.71 2.44 -2.04
N ASN A 198 -12.78 3.39 -2.98
CA ASN A 198 -11.59 3.99 -3.58
C ASN A 198 -10.73 4.74 -2.55
N LEU A 199 -11.33 5.57 -1.69
CA LEU A 199 -10.58 6.32 -0.67
C LEU A 199 -10.00 5.39 0.41
N MET A 200 -10.76 4.38 0.87
CA MET A 200 -10.26 3.35 1.78
C MET A 200 -9.08 2.57 1.19
N SER A 201 -9.16 2.23 -0.10
CA SER A 201 -8.06 1.57 -0.82
C SER A 201 -6.81 2.44 -0.85
N ALA A 202 -6.95 3.74 -1.14
CA ALA A 202 -5.83 4.68 -1.11
C ALA A 202 -5.23 4.85 0.29
N PHE A 203 -6.05 4.94 1.34
CA PHE A 203 -5.55 4.98 2.73
C PHE A 203 -4.78 3.72 3.11
N ASN A 204 -5.29 2.53 2.77
CA ASN A 204 -4.59 1.29 3.04
C ASN A 204 -3.24 1.21 2.30
N LYS A 205 -3.20 1.58 1.01
CA LYS A 205 -1.95 1.65 0.22
C LYS A 205 -0.93 2.62 0.82
N ASN A 206 -1.40 3.72 1.40
CA ASN A 206 -0.56 4.72 2.06
C ASN A 206 -0.23 4.39 3.53
N ASN A 207 -0.46 3.16 3.99
CA ASN A 207 -0.24 2.73 5.38
C ASN A 207 -0.98 3.61 6.40
N GLN A 208 -2.20 4.03 6.07
CA GLN A 208 -3.09 4.83 6.92
C GLN A 208 -4.34 4.04 7.35
N PRO A 209 -4.20 2.84 7.94
CA PRO A 209 -5.36 1.97 8.23
C PRO A 209 -6.35 2.58 9.23
N ARG A 210 -5.89 3.48 10.11
CA ARG A 210 -6.79 4.23 11.01
C ARG A 210 -7.78 5.11 10.23
N LYS A 211 -7.31 5.80 9.18
CA LYS A 211 -8.19 6.64 8.35
C LYS A 211 -9.24 5.82 7.62
N THR A 212 -8.91 4.58 7.21
CA THR A 212 -9.88 3.64 6.64
C THR A 212 -11.02 3.34 7.62
N LEU A 213 -10.71 3.12 8.90
CA LEU A 213 -11.72 2.88 9.93
C LEU A 213 -12.51 4.15 10.30
N ASP A 214 -11.85 5.30 10.39
CA ASP A 214 -12.52 6.59 10.61
C ASP A 214 -13.52 6.90 9.47
N LEU A 215 -13.14 6.58 8.23
CA LEU A 215 -14.00 6.73 7.05
C LEU A 215 -15.18 5.73 7.07
N TYR A 216 -15.00 4.54 7.64
CA TYR A 216 -16.09 3.58 7.83
C TYR A 216 -17.13 4.08 8.84
N GLU A 217 -16.71 4.74 9.92
CA GLU A 217 -17.65 5.39 10.85
C GLU A 217 -18.50 6.44 10.13
N GLN A 218 -17.92 7.23 9.22
CA GLN A 218 -18.67 8.17 8.38
C GLN A 218 -19.63 7.45 7.42
N MET A 219 -19.20 6.34 6.82
CA MET A 219 -20.03 5.51 5.92
C MET A 219 -21.28 4.97 6.65
N LYS A 220 -21.13 4.57 7.91
CA LYS A 220 -22.24 4.12 8.77
C LYS A 220 -23.23 5.25 9.07
N ILE A 221 -22.72 6.45 9.40
CA ILE A 221 -23.57 7.64 9.64
C ILE A 221 -24.40 7.96 8.38
N ASN A 222 -23.77 7.83 7.20
CA ASN A 222 -24.43 8.04 5.91
C ASN A 222 -25.33 6.87 5.47
N LYS A 223 -25.48 5.83 6.30
CA LYS A 223 -26.32 4.65 6.05
C LYS A 223 -26.00 3.94 4.72
N ILE A 224 -24.72 3.96 4.32
CA ILE A 224 -24.26 3.25 3.13
C ILE A 224 -23.92 1.82 3.58
N GLU A 225 -24.55 0.83 2.95
CA GLU A 225 -24.31 -0.57 3.26
C GLU A 225 -22.95 -1.03 2.75
N LEU A 226 -22.37 -1.98 3.48
CA LEU A 226 -21.18 -2.72 3.08
C LEU A 226 -21.44 -3.55 1.82
N ASP A 227 -20.39 -3.72 1.03
CA ASP A 227 -20.28 -4.75 0.01
C ASP A 227 -18.99 -5.57 0.24
N PRO A 228 -18.84 -6.75 -0.40
CA PRO A 228 -17.67 -7.59 -0.18
C PRO A 228 -16.31 -6.89 -0.42
N PRO A 229 -16.13 -6.06 -1.48
CA PRO A 229 -14.90 -5.30 -1.66
C PRO A 229 -14.57 -4.36 -0.49
N ILE A 230 -15.56 -3.62 0.03
CA ILE A 230 -15.35 -2.75 1.19
C ILE A 230 -15.03 -3.59 2.44
N CYS A 231 -15.69 -4.72 2.65
CA CYS A 231 -15.37 -5.62 3.76
C CYS A 231 -13.88 -6.03 3.73
N VAL A 232 -13.36 -6.43 2.57
CA VAL A 232 -11.94 -6.76 2.41
C VAL A 232 -11.03 -5.57 2.76
N LEU A 233 -11.38 -4.34 2.36
CA LEU A 233 -10.61 -3.15 2.71
C LEU A 233 -10.59 -2.87 4.22
N LEU A 234 -11.71 -3.06 4.92
CA LEU A 234 -11.79 -2.91 6.37
C LEU A 234 -10.99 -4.00 7.10
N ILE A 235 -11.10 -5.24 6.66
CA ILE A 235 -10.35 -6.38 7.19
C ILE A 235 -8.85 -6.16 7.00
N ASN A 236 -8.43 -5.69 5.82
CA ASN A 236 -7.03 -5.36 5.54
C ASN A 236 -6.51 -4.21 6.42
N ALA A 237 -7.33 -3.20 6.70
CA ALA A 237 -6.97 -2.15 7.66
C ALA A 237 -6.80 -2.70 9.08
N CYS A 238 -7.68 -3.61 9.52
CA CYS A 238 -7.58 -4.29 10.80
C CYS A 238 -6.34 -5.21 10.86
N SER A 239 -6.04 -5.93 9.79
CA SER A 239 -4.84 -6.73 9.63
C SER A 239 -3.57 -5.87 9.73
N ALA A 240 -3.57 -4.71 9.07
CA ALA A 240 -2.46 -3.74 9.14
C ALA A 240 -2.32 -3.11 10.53
N LEU A 241 -3.39 -2.99 11.31
CA LEU A 241 -3.34 -2.57 12.72
C LEU A 241 -2.97 -3.72 13.66
N GLY A 242 -3.34 -4.95 13.37
CA GLY A 242 -3.03 -6.14 14.18
C GLY A 242 -3.52 -6.05 15.62
N ILE A 243 -4.64 -5.37 15.87
CA ILE A 243 -5.23 -5.17 17.21
C ILE A 243 -6.49 -6.04 17.32
N TYR A 244 -6.50 -6.97 18.27
CA TYR A 244 -7.55 -7.98 18.40
C TYR A 244 -8.95 -7.40 18.63
N SER A 245 -9.09 -6.41 19.51
CA SER A 245 -10.38 -5.80 19.87
C SER A 245 -11.07 -5.18 18.66
N ILE A 246 -10.30 -4.48 17.82
CA ILE A 246 -10.77 -3.83 16.59
C ILE A 246 -11.13 -4.87 15.54
N SER A 247 -10.24 -5.84 15.31
CA SER A 247 -10.50 -6.97 14.40
C SER A 247 -11.79 -7.71 14.79
N LYS A 248 -12.02 -7.93 16.09
CA LYS A 248 -13.27 -8.53 16.62
C LYS A 248 -14.49 -7.63 16.40
N SER A 249 -14.35 -6.32 16.58
CA SER A 249 -15.43 -5.36 16.38
C SER A 249 -15.87 -5.30 14.91
N ILE A 250 -14.90 -5.21 13.98
CA ILE A 250 -15.18 -5.17 12.54
C ILE A 250 -15.73 -6.51 12.05
N PHE A 251 -15.16 -7.64 12.49
CA PHE A 251 -15.67 -8.96 12.12
C PHE A 251 -17.16 -9.12 12.47
N LYS A 252 -17.60 -8.65 13.64
CA LYS A 252 -19.01 -8.68 14.04
C LYS A 252 -19.94 -7.83 13.17
N GLN A 253 -19.41 -6.82 12.48
CA GLN A 253 -20.15 -5.92 11.61
C GLN A 253 -20.24 -6.44 10.16
N ILE A 254 -19.47 -7.47 9.80
CA ILE A 254 -19.55 -8.11 8.48
C ILE A 254 -20.86 -8.90 8.38
N PRO A 255 -21.67 -8.70 7.33
CA PRO A 255 -22.88 -9.49 7.10
C PRO A 255 -22.57 -10.98 7.01
N LYS A 256 -23.36 -11.81 7.70
CA LYS A 256 -23.19 -13.27 7.67
C LYS A 256 -23.26 -13.86 6.26
N SER A 257 -24.04 -13.26 5.36
CA SER A 257 -24.16 -13.67 3.96
C SER A 257 -22.89 -13.45 3.13
N TYR A 258 -21.89 -12.75 3.68
CA TYR A 258 -20.59 -12.54 3.05
C TYR A 258 -19.50 -13.45 3.63
N LEU A 259 -19.79 -14.14 4.73
CA LEU A 259 -18.96 -15.26 5.18
C LEU A 259 -19.11 -16.39 4.14
N ASP A 260 -18.07 -17.19 3.95
CA ASP A 260 -17.93 -18.17 2.84
C ASP A 260 -17.54 -17.55 1.48
N ASN A 261 -17.33 -16.22 1.42
CA ASN A 261 -16.66 -15.61 0.28
C ASN A 261 -15.14 -15.77 0.44
N ILE A 262 -14.52 -16.54 -0.46
CA ILE A 262 -13.08 -16.86 -0.41
C ILE A 262 -12.17 -15.62 -0.23
N PHE A 263 -12.51 -14.48 -0.84
CA PHE A 263 -11.72 -13.25 -0.69
C PHE A 263 -11.81 -12.66 0.72
N ILE A 264 -12.99 -12.75 1.35
CA ILE A 264 -13.22 -12.31 2.73
C ILE A 264 -12.56 -13.29 3.68
N ASP A 265 -12.76 -14.59 3.51
CA ASP A 265 -12.19 -15.61 4.40
C ASP A 265 -10.66 -15.57 4.39
N ASN A 266 -10.04 -15.44 3.21
CA ASN A 266 -8.60 -15.24 3.09
C ASN A 266 -8.10 -13.98 3.82
N ALA A 267 -8.83 -12.87 3.70
CA ALA A 267 -8.49 -11.63 4.42
C ALA A 267 -8.66 -11.80 5.94
N LEU A 268 -9.68 -12.54 6.38
CA LEU A 268 -9.93 -12.82 7.80
C LEU A 268 -8.84 -13.71 8.41
N ILE A 269 -8.36 -14.72 7.68
CA ILE A 269 -7.23 -15.57 8.10
C ILE A 269 -6.00 -14.69 8.39
N ASP A 270 -5.64 -13.80 7.46
CA ASP A 270 -4.52 -12.87 7.63
C ASP A 270 -4.75 -11.91 8.81
N MET A 271 -5.95 -11.33 8.93
CA MET A 271 -6.30 -10.41 10.02
C MET A 271 -6.19 -11.08 11.39
N TRP A 272 -6.73 -12.29 11.56
CA TRP A 272 -6.68 -13.00 12.84
C TRP A 272 -5.26 -13.44 13.19
N GLY A 273 -4.48 -13.90 12.21
CA GLY A 273 -3.07 -14.24 12.39
C GLY A 273 -2.23 -13.06 12.86
N LYS A 274 -2.35 -11.92 12.18
CA LYS A 274 -1.68 -10.65 12.55
C LYS A 274 -2.21 -10.02 13.83
N SER A 275 -3.42 -10.36 14.26
CA SER A 275 -3.97 -9.94 15.56
C SER A 275 -3.53 -10.85 16.72
N GLY A 276 -2.71 -11.87 16.44
CA GLY A 276 -2.22 -12.83 17.43
C GLY A 276 -3.25 -13.88 17.88
N CYS A 277 -4.28 -14.14 17.07
CA CYS A 277 -5.35 -15.10 17.35
C CYS A 277 -5.36 -16.21 16.27
N VAL A 278 -4.30 -17.01 16.23
CA VAL A 278 -4.07 -18.06 15.23
C VAL A 278 -5.20 -19.09 15.21
N GLU A 279 -5.80 -19.42 16.37
CA GLU A 279 -6.91 -20.36 16.46
C GLU A 279 -8.11 -19.95 15.59
N LYS A 280 -8.49 -18.66 15.58
CA LYS A 280 -9.57 -18.18 14.71
C LYS A 280 -9.20 -18.21 13.24
N ALA A 281 -7.94 -17.91 12.91
CA ALA A 281 -7.44 -18.04 11.55
C ALA A 281 -7.52 -19.49 11.08
N LYS A 282 -7.09 -20.43 11.94
CA LYS A 282 -7.15 -21.87 11.69
C LYS A 282 -8.58 -22.36 11.50
N ASN A 283 -9.51 -21.97 12.38
CA ASN A 283 -10.91 -22.40 12.28
C ASN A 283 -11.56 -21.95 10.95
N ILE A 284 -11.23 -20.76 10.45
CA ILE A 284 -11.70 -20.29 9.14
C ILE A 284 -11.03 -21.09 8.04
N PHE A 285 -9.71 -21.25 8.09
CA PHE A 285 -8.95 -22.02 7.10
C PHE A 285 -9.46 -23.47 6.97
N ASP A 286 -9.68 -24.16 8.09
CA ASP A 286 -10.17 -25.53 8.13
C ASP A 286 -11.61 -25.67 7.61
N SER A 287 -12.39 -24.59 7.62
CA SER A 287 -13.75 -24.56 7.05
C SER A 287 -13.78 -24.39 5.54
N LEU A 288 -12.66 -24.00 4.91
CA LEU A 288 -12.56 -23.84 3.47
C LEU A 288 -12.57 -25.20 2.77
N ILE A 289 -13.54 -25.41 1.87
CA ILE A 289 -13.65 -26.66 1.09
C ILE A 289 -12.44 -26.85 0.16
N GLN A 290 -11.99 -25.78 -0.48
CA GLN A 290 -10.82 -25.76 -1.36
C GLN A 290 -10.03 -24.47 -1.13
N PRO A 291 -9.09 -24.46 -0.16
CA PRO A 291 -8.23 -23.30 0.04
C PRO A 291 -7.39 -23.03 -1.21
N ASP A 292 -7.36 -21.77 -1.65
CA ASP A 292 -6.51 -21.33 -2.75
C ASP A 292 -5.09 -20.99 -2.25
N THR A 293 -4.22 -20.57 -3.17
CA THR A 293 -2.84 -20.14 -2.84
C THR A 293 -2.82 -19.07 -1.75
N ILE A 294 -3.77 -18.13 -1.76
CA ILE A 294 -3.84 -17.03 -0.80
C ILE A 294 -4.20 -17.57 0.58
N GLY A 295 -5.20 -18.45 0.70
CA GLY A 295 -5.60 -19.07 1.97
C GLY A 295 -4.46 -19.84 2.64
N TYR A 296 -3.78 -20.71 1.89
CA TYR A 296 -2.61 -21.45 2.40
C TYR A 296 -1.48 -20.50 2.83
N THR A 297 -1.13 -19.54 1.97
CA THR A 297 -0.03 -18.61 2.23
C THR A 297 -0.33 -17.72 3.45
N SER A 298 -1.55 -17.23 3.59
CA SER A 298 -2.01 -16.46 4.75
C SER A 298 -1.92 -17.27 6.05
N MET A 299 -2.30 -18.55 6.02
CA MET A 299 -2.24 -19.40 7.20
C MET A 299 -0.80 -19.78 7.58
N ILE A 300 0.06 -20.10 6.61
CA ILE A 300 1.51 -20.33 6.82
C ILE A 300 2.17 -19.07 7.41
N ASN A 301 1.85 -17.89 6.86
CA ASN A 301 2.33 -16.62 7.39
C ASN A 301 1.83 -16.36 8.81
N SER A 302 0.56 -16.65 9.10
CA SER A 302 -0.02 -16.56 10.44
C SER A 302 0.76 -17.39 11.45
N TYR A 303 1.05 -18.66 11.12
CA TYR A 303 1.91 -19.51 11.95
C TYR A 303 3.31 -18.91 12.13
N GLY A 304 3.95 -18.44 11.05
CA GLY A 304 5.29 -17.86 11.09
C GLY A 304 5.40 -16.57 11.92
N LEU A 305 4.42 -15.68 11.85
CA LEU A 305 4.37 -14.46 12.67
C LEU A 305 4.23 -14.77 14.16
N ASN A 306 3.58 -15.88 14.50
CA ASN A 306 3.31 -16.30 15.87
C ASN A 306 4.34 -17.29 16.43
N GLY A 307 5.43 -17.57 15.67
CA GLY A 307 6.50 -18.48 16.11
C GLY A 307 6.11 -19.97 16.08
N MET A 308 5.10 -20.34 15.31
CA MET A 308 4.60 -21.72 15.14
C MET A 308 5.21 -22.35 13.88
N GLY A 309 6.54 -22.41 13.81
CA GLY A 309 7.26 -22.83 12.61
C GLY A 309 7.00 -24.27 12.20
N SER A 310 6.79 -25.17 13.16
CA SER A 310 6.51 -26.59 12.88
C SER A 310 5.17 -26.78 12.18
N GLU A 311 4.14 -26.08 12.64
CA GLU A 311 2.80 -26.08 12.05
C GLU A 311 2.81 -25.44 10.65
N ALA A 312 3.61 -24.39 10.45
CA ALA A 312 3.82 -23.77 9.14
C ALA A 312 4.42 -24.77 8.13
N ILE A 313 5.44 -25.53 8.54
CA ILE A 313 6.07 -26.57 7.70
C ILE A 313 5.10 -27.71 7.42
N GLU A 314 4.35 -28.17 8.42
CA GLU A 314 3.37 -29.24 8.25
C GLU A 314 2.30 -28.85 7.22
N LEU A 315 1.77 -27.63 7.31
CA LEU A 315 0.80 -27.12 6.37
C LEU A 315 1.39 -26.94 4.97
N PHE A 316 2.62 -26.41 4.88
CA PHE A 316 3.34 -26.29 3.62
C PHE A 316 3.52 -27.65 2.91
N ASN A 317 3.89 -28.70 3.65
CA ASN A 317 4.06 -30.04 3.10
C ASN A 317 2.73 -30.67 2.64
N LYS A 318 1.60 -30.27 3.23
CA LYS A 318 0.25 -30.70 2.82
C LYS A 318 -0.31 -29.90 1.65
N MET A 319 0.30 -28.76 1.31
CA MET A 319 -0.17 -27.87 0.25
C MET A 319 0.03 -28.50 -1.14
N PRO A 320 -0.99 -28.50 -2.03
CA PRO A 320 -0.82 -28.97 -3.40
C PRO A 320 0.29 -28.20 -4.13
N SER A 321 1.23 -28.93 -4.75
CA SER A 321 2.42 -28.33 -5.39
C SER A 321 2.09 -27.26 -6.43
N LYS A 322 0.96 -27.39 -7.15
CA LYS A 322 0.48 -26.41 -8.14
C LYS A 322 0.05 -25.06 -7.55
N LEU A 323 -0.20 -24.99 -6.25
CA LEU A 323 -0.61 -23.77 -5.55
C LEU A 323 0.58 -23.02 -4.95
N ILE A 324 1.75 -23.66 -4.85
CA ILE A 324 2.93 -23.08 -4.21
C ILE A 324 3.50 -21.98 -5.10
N MET A 325 3.58 -20.77 -4.54
CA MET A 325 4.17 -19.60 -5.19
C MET A 325 5.42 -19.13 -4.43
N GLU A 326 6.12 -18.14 -4.97
CA GLU A 326 7.29 -17.52 -4.33
C GLU A 326 6.96 -17.05 -2.91
N GLU A 327 5.81 -16.40 -2.72
CA GLU A 327 5.36 -15.87 -1.44
C GLU A 327 5.17 -16.98 -0.40
N THR A 328 4.74 -18.16 -0.84
CA THR A 328 4.59 -19.34 0.03
C THR A 328 5.95 -19.78 0.58
N TYR A 329 6.99 -19.84 -0.26
CA TYR A 329 8.35 -20.16 0.17
C TYR A 329 8.89 -19.13 1.16
N VAL A 330 8.69 -17.84 0.88
CA VAL A 330 9.11 -16.75 1.78
C VAL A 330 8.43 -16.90 3.14
N CYS A 331 7.12 -17.18 3.18
CA CYS A 331 6.37 -17.35 4.43
C CYS A 331 6.87 -18.54 5.25
N VAL A 332 7.07 -19.72 4.64
CA VAL A 332 7.55 -20.91 5.38
C VAL A 332 9.00 -20.74 5.83
N LEU A 333 9.88 -20.14 5.03
CA LEU A 333 11.26 -19.87 5.44
C LEU A 333 11.34 -18.83 6.56
N ASN A 334 10.50 -17.78 6.54
CA ASN A 334 10.37 -16.85 7.66
C ASN A 334 9.86 -17.55 8.93
N ALA A 335 8.91 -18.47 8.80
CA ALA A 335 8.41 -19.26 9.93
C ALA A 335 9.53 -20.12 10.53
N CYS A 336 10.35 -20.74 9.69
CA CYS A 336 11.54 -21.47 10.13
C CYS A 336 12.55 -20.56 10.81
N SER A 337 12.84 -19.39 10.20
CA SER A 337 13.73 -18.37 10.76
C SER A 337 13.28 -18.01 12.17
N HIS A 338 12.03 -17.58 12.38
CA HIS A 338 11.53 -17.17 13.70
C HIS A 338 11.44 -18.28 14.76
N SER A 339 11.53 -19.55 14.34
CA SER A 339 11.37 -20.73 15.19
C SER A 339 12.66 -21.55 15.34
N ARG A 340 13.81 -21.03 14.87
CA ARG A 340 15.13 -21.70 14.91
C ARG A 340 15.18 -23.04 14.15
N LEU A 341 14.35 -23.20 13.12
CA LEU A 341 14.25 -24.43 12.31
C LEU A 341 15.14 -24.34 11.06
N VAL A 342 16.43 -24.08 11.26
CA VAL A 342 17.38 -23.77 10.18
C VAL A 342 17.61 -24.95 9.25
N GLU A 343 17.71 -26.16 9.79
CA GLU A 343 17.89 -27.39 9.00
C GLU A 343 16.69 -27.62 8.06
N GLN A 344 15.48 -27.39 8.55
CA GLN A 344 14.27 -27.51 7.76
C GLN A 344 14.20 -26.40 6.70
N ALA A 345 14.59 -25.17 7.05
CA ALA A 345 14.71 -24.07 6.10
C ALA A 345 15.69 -24.42 4.96
N GLN A 346 16.87 -24.95 5.29
CA GLN A 346 17.86 -25.40 4.32
C GLN A 346 17.30 -26.48 3.38
N LYS A 347 16.60 -27.48 3.94
CA LYS A 347 15.96 -28.55 3.16
C LYS A 347 14.87 -28.03 2.22
N ILE A 348 14.06 -27.07 2.67
CA ILE A 348 13.05 -26.44 1.80
C ILE A 348 13.76 -25.64 0.70
N PHE A 349 14.73 -24.80 1.07
CA PHE A 349 15.45 -23.92 0.16
C PHE A 349 16.22 -24.68 -0.93
N SER A 350 16.84 -25.82 -0.61
CA SER A 350 17.57 -26.63 -1.59
C SER A 350 16.65 -27.17 -2.70
N ASN A 351 15.40 -27.52 -2.37
CA ASN A 351 14.40 -28.02 -3.30
C ASN A 351 13.78 -26.94 -4.22
N ILE A 352 14.04 -25.65 -3.95
CA ILE A 352 13.53 -24.55 -4.78
C ILE A 352 14.37 -24.47 -6.07
N LYS A 353 13.71 -24.68 -7.21
CA LYS A 353 14.34 -24.59 -8.54
C LYS A 353 14.79 -23.16 -8.88
N ASN A 354 13.86 -22.21 -8.78
CA ASN A 354 14.10 -20.80 -9.11
C ASN A 354 14.18 -19.99 -7.82
N LYS A 355 15.41 -19.73 -7.36
CA LYS A 355 15.67 -18.94 -6.15
C LYS A 355 15.67 -17.46 -6.50
N THR A 356 14.54 -16.80 -6.28
CA THR A 356 14.41 -15.35 -6.47
C THR A 356 15.13 -14.58 -5.37
N GLU A 357 15.29 -13.27 -5.57
CA GLU A 357 15.92 -12.39 -4.59
C GLU A 357 15.27 -12.45 -3.20
N ASN A 358 13.93 -12.50 -3.13
CA ASN A 358 13.20 -12.53 -1.86
C ASN A 358 13.46 -13.84 -1.11
N ILE A 359 13.45 -14.98 -1.82
CA ILE A 359 13.72 -16.30 -1.23
C ILE A 359 15.16 -16.34 -0.70
N CYS A 360 16.14 -15.85 -1.47
CA CYS A 360 17.53 -15.73 -1.03
C CYS A 360 17.68 -14.81 0.20
N THR A 361 17.01 -13.65 0.19
CA THR A 361 17.03 -12.68 1.29
C THR A 361 16.50 -13.28 2.59
N THR A 362 15.40 -14.04 2.52
CA THR A 362 14.83 -14.73 3.68
C THR A 362 15.76 -15.83 4.20
N MET A 363 16.41 -16.58 3.31
CA MET A 363 17.37 -17.60 3.72
C MET A 363 18.63 -16.99 4.36
N VAL A 364 19.13 -15.89 3.81
CA VAL A 364 20.22 -15.09 4.41
C VAL A 364 19.82 -14.62 5.81
N ASP A 365 18.61 -14.10 6.00
CA ASP A 365 18.10 -13.72 7.33
C ASP A 365 18.07 -14.91 8.31
N CYS A 366 17.59 -16.07 7.86
CA CYS A 366 17.55 -17.30 8.67
C CYS A 366 18.95 -17.73 9.15
N PHE A 367 19.93 -17.72 8.26
CA PHE A 367 21.33 -17.99 8.62
C PHE A 367 21.93 -16.92 9.51
N SER A 368 21.67 -15.64 9.22
CA SER A 368 22.18 -14.50 9.97
C SER A 368 21.72 -14.51 11.43
N ARG A 369 20.45 -14.87 11.67
CA ARG A 369 19.90 -15.01 13.03
C ARG A 369 20.45 -16.21 13.78
N SER A 370 20.94 -17.21 13.05
CA SER A 370 21.51 -18.44 13.60
C SER A 370 23.04 -18.39 13.69
N SER A 371 23.64 -17.22 13.44
CA SER A 371 25.09 -17.00 13.41
C SER A 371 25.85 -17.86 12.40
N LEU A 372 25.16 -18.38 11.38
CA LEU A 372 25.72 -19.14 10.26
C LEU A 372 26.15 -18.17 9.15
N PHE A 373 27.12 -17.32 9.46
CA PHE A 373 27.49 -16.19 8.60
C PHE A 373 28.14 -16.62 7.29
N GLU A 374 28.90 -17.72 7.29
CA GLU A 374 29.56 -18.23 6.09
C GLU A 374 28.55 -18.73 5.07
N GLU A 375 27.52 -19.44 5.52
CA GLU A 375 26.43 -19.93 4.68
C GLU A 375 25.59 -18.79 4.11
N ALA A 376 25.35 -17.74 4.91
CA ALA A 376 24.69 -16.53 4.46
C ALA A 376 25.51 -15.79 3.38
N GLU A 377 26.82 -15.63 3.60
CA GLU A 377 27.73 -15.03 2.61
C GLU A 377 27.80 -15.87 1.33
N ASN A 378 27.79 -17.20 1.42
CA ASN A 378 27.80 -18.08 0.26
C ASN A 378 26.56 -17.87 -0.63
N ILE A 379 25.36 -17.73 -0.04
CA ILE A 379 24.15 -17.40 -0.81
C ILE A 379 24.31 -16.05 -1.51
N ILE A 380 24.78 -15.02 -0.79
CA ILE A 380 24.99 -13.68 -1.36
C ILE A 380 26.00 -13.75 -2.51
N ASN A 381 27.13 -14.41 -2.34
CA ASN A 381 28.17 -14.51 -3.37
C ASN A 381 27.68 -15.24 -4.63
N ILE A 382 26.89 -16.32 -4.46
CA ILE A 382 26.27 -17.03 -5.60
C ILE A 382 25.29 -16.12 -6.32
N TYR A 383 24.46 -15.37 -5.59
CA TYR A 383 23.51 -14.42 -6.18
C TYR A 383 24.23 -13.27 -6.91
N GLU A 384 25.25 -12.69 -6.27
CA GLU A 384 26.12 -11.62 -6.77
C GLU A 384 26.81 -11.98 -8.09
N SER A 385 27.02 -13.27 -8.37
CA SER A 385 27.63 -13.72 -9.64
C SER A 385 26.75 -13.46 -10.88
N ASN A 386 25.44 -13.31 -10.70
CA ASN A 386 24.48 -13.12 -11.80
C ASN A 386 23.68 -11.81 -11.68
N TYR A 387 23.50 -11.28 -10.47
CA TYR A 387 22.62 -10.14 -10.19
C TYR A 387 23.20 -9.25 -9.09
N SER A 388 22.81 -7.97 -9.06
CA SER A 388 23.12 -7.09 -7.93
C SER A 388 22.25 -7.47 -6.72
N PRO A 389 22.83 -7.66 -5.52
CA PRO A 389 22.07 -8.03 -4.33
C PRO A 389 21.23 -6.86 -3.82
N SER A 390 19.97 -7.10 -3.45
CA SER A 390 19.16 -6.05 -2.85
C SER A 390 19.78 -5.50 -1.56
N PRO A 391 19.46 -4.24 -1.21
CA PRO A 391 19.83 -3.70 0.08
C PRO A 391 19.23 -4.52 1.24
N SER A 392 18.05 -5.13 1.05
CA SER A 392 17.41 -5.94 2.10
C SER A 392 18.25 -7.18 2.45
N MET A 393 18.78 -7.87 1.43
CA MET A 393 19.65 -9.04 1.60
C MET A 393 20.91 -8.72 2.41
N LEU A 394 21.61 -7.64 2.04
CA LEU A 394 22.81 -7.20 2.76
C LEU A 394 22.48 -6.70 4.17
N MET A 395 21.36 -6.01 4.34
CA MET A 395 20.90 -5.53 5.65
C MET A 395 20.54 -6.67 6.62
N SER A 396 19.98 -7.77 6.13
CA SER A 396 19.72 -8.96 6.96
C SER A 396 21.01 -9.52 7.57
N LEU A 397 22.07 -9.64 6.76
CA LEU A 397 23.37 -10.11 7.25
C LEU A 397 24.05 -9.10 8.17
N LEU A 398 23.98 -7.80 7.86
CA LEU A 398 24.51 -6.74 8.73
C LEU A 398 23.80 -6.72 10.09
N SER A 399 22.49 -6.98 10.13
CA SER A 399 21.74 -7.12 11.38
C SER A 399 22.18 -8.34 12.19
N GLY A 400 22.50 -9.47 11.54
CA GLY A 400 23.08 -10.64 12.19
C GLY A 400 24.47 -10.33 12.78
N ALA A 401 25.33 -9.66 12.02
CA ALA A 401 26.66 -9.23 12.47
C ALA A 401 26.58 -8.31 13.69
N ARG A 402 25.59 -7.40 13.74
CA ARG A 402 25.31 -6.58 14.94
C ARG A 402 24.99 -7.45 16.15
N ASN A 403 24.06 -8.40 16.01
CA ASN A 403 23.62 -9.25 17.10
C ASN A 403 24.79 -10.12 17.64
N ALA A 404 25.67 -10.59 16.76
CA ALA A 404 26.89 -11.31 17.15
C ALA A 404 28.08 -10.41 17.53
N LYS A 405 27.91 -9.09 17.54
CA LYS A 405 28.97 -8.09 17.79
C LYS A 405 30.21 -8.31 16.91
N ASN A 406 30.02 -8.70 15.64
CA ASN A 406 31.10 -8.95 14.69
C ASN A 406 31.35 -7.69 13.84
N SER A 407 32.29 -6.84 14.26
CA SER A 407 32.60 -5.59 13.55
C SER A 407 33.27 -5.80 12.19
N GLN A 408 34.08 -6.85 12.03
CA GLN A 408 34.77 -7.13 10.77
C GLN A 408 33.78 -7.50 9.67
N LEU A 409 32.85 -8.40 9.99
CA LEU A 409 31.78 -8.78 9.06
C LEU A 409 30.87 -7.58 8.75
N ALA A 410 30.51 -6.79 9.76
CA ALA A 410 29.69 -5.60 9.58
C ALA A 410 30.34 -4.58 8.62
N GLU A 411 31.64 -4.32 8.77
CA GLU A 411 32.41 -3.41 7.90
C GLU A 411 32.50 -3.96 6.48
N LYS A 412 32.77 -5.27 6.32
CA LYS A 412 32.79 -5.95 5.01
C LYS A 412 31.45 -5.79 4.26
N ILE A 413 30.33 -6.00 4.93
CA ILE A 413 28.99 -5.88 4.33
C ILE A 413 28.65 -4.42 4.01
N PHE A 414 28.98 -3.50 4.92
CA PHE A 414 28.74 -2.08 4.70
C PHE A 414 29.48 -1.57 3.45
N ASN A 415 30.73 -1.98 3.26
CA ASN A 415 31.50 -1.64 2.06
C ASN A 415 30.84 -2.20 0.78
N ARG A 416 30.22 -3.38 0.83
CA ARG A 416 29.41 -3.90 -0.29
C ARG A 416 28.18 -3.03 -0.55
N ILE A 417 27.46 -2.61 0.50
CA ILE A 417 26.30 -1.71 0.38
C ILE A 417 26.72 -0.40 -0.29
N GLU A 418 27.80 0.24 0.15
CA GLU A 418 28.29 1.49 -0.47
C GLU A 418 28.69 1.30 -1.94
N LYS A 419 29.30 0.16 -2.27
CA LYS A 419 29.67 -0.18 -3.65
C LYS A 419 28.46 -0.28 -4.58
N TYR A 420 27.40 -0.99 -4.17
CA TYR A 420 26.22 -1.22 -5.03
C TYR A 420 25.24 -0.04 -5.00
N PHE A 421 25.22 0.72 -3.91
CA PHE A 421 24.29 1.82 -3.69
C PHE A 421 25.06 3.09 -3.32
N PRO A 422 25.82 3.72 -4.24
CA PRO A 422 26.63 4.90 -3.93
C PRO A 422 25.84 6.21 -3.79
N GLN A 423 24.59 6.26 -4.28
CA GLN A 423 23.72 7.42 -4.10
C GLN A 423 22.86 7.29 -2.86
N ILE A 424 22.84 8.34 -2.04
CA ILE A 424 22.24 8.31 -0.71
C ILE A 424 20.72 8.17 -0.79
N GLN A 425 20.24 6.98 -0.43
CA GLN A 425 18.84 6.65 -0.16
C GLN A 425 18.69 6.28 1.33
N ASP A 426 17.46 6.28 1.86
CA ASP A 426 17.10 5.90 3.24
C ASP A 426 17.75 4.59 3.73
N ARG A 427 18.10 3.69 2.80
CA ARG A 427 18.69 2.39 3.09
C ARG A 427 20.17 2.46 3.47
N ILE A 428 20.97 3.37 2.89
CA ILE A 428 22.35 3.60 3.33
C ILE A 428 22.35 4.14 4.75
N VAL A 429 21.44 5.08 5.05
CA VAL A 429 21.28 5.64 6.41
C VAL A 429 21.03 4.51 7.42
N SER A 430 20.12 3.59 7.09
CA SER A 430 19.83 2.43 7.95
C SER A 430 21.04 1.52 8.14
N ALA A 431 21.83 1.28 7.07
CA ALA A 431 23.05 0.48 7.12
C ALA A 431 24.15 1.15 7.96
N SER A 432 24.36 2.46 7.78
CA SER A 432 25.33 3.25 8.54
C SER A 432 24.99 3.26 10.03
N ILE A 433 23.72 3.39 10.37
CA ILE A 433 23.26 3.28 11.76
C ILE A 433 23.59 1.90 12.33
N LEU A 434 23.29 0.82 11.60
CA LEU A 434 23.62 -0.53 12.08
C LEU A 434 25.14 -0.71 12.29
N LEU A 435 25.98 -0.23 11.35
CA LEU A 435 27.43 -0.28 11.49
C LEU A 435 27.91 0.52 12.70
N ALA A 436 27.41 1.74 12.90
CA ALA A 436 27.73 2.56 14.07
C ALA A 436 27.33 1.87 15.38
N ASN A 437 26.21 1.15 15.39
CA ASN A 437 25.75 0.38 16.54
C ASN A 437 26.66 -0.84 16.79
N VAL A 438 27.14 -1.52 15.74
CA VAL A 438 28.13 -2.61 15.88
C VAL A 438 29.42 -2.06 16.50
N TYR A 439 29.94 -0.94 15.99
CA TYR A 439 31.13 -0.29 16.56
C TYR A 439 30.94 0.10 18.02
N ALA A 440 29.80 0.67 18.39
CA ALA A 440 29.49 0.99 19.79
C ALA A 440 29.48 -0.28 20.66
N SER A 441 28.83 -1.35 20.19
CA SER A 441 28.71 -2.62 20.93
C SER A 441 30.04 -3.37 21.13
N THR A 442 31.03 -3.07 20.28
CA THR A 442 32.39 -3.66 20.31
C THR A 442 33.43 -2.72 20.92
N GLY A 443 33.01 -1.60 21.52
CA GLY A 443 33.91 -0.64 22.17
C GLY A 443 34.63 0.34 21.23
N GLN A 444 34.40 0.28 19.92
CA GLN A 444 34.97 1.18 18.91
C GLN A 444 34.19 2.51 18.83
N MET A 445 34.11 3.24 19.95
CA MET A 445 33.23 4.42 20.07
C MET A 445 33.57 5.55 19.09
N GLU A 446 34.83 5.78 18.78
CA GLU A 446 35.24 6.83 17.83
C GLU A 446 34.69 6.59 16.42
N LYS A 447 34.81 5.35 15.91
CA LYS A 447 34.23 4.97 14.61
C LYS A 447 32.71 5.13 14.60
N SER A 448 32.04 4.75 15.69
CA SER A 448 30.59 4.94 15.84
C SER A 448 30.17 6.41 15.78
N LEU A 449 30.86 7.27 16.55
CA LEU A 449 30.60 8.71 16.58
C LEU A 449 30.87 9.37 15.22
N ASN A 450 31.93 8.96 14.52
CA ASN A 450 32.25 9.50 13.19
C ASN A 450 31.14 9.21 12.17
N ILE A 451 30.57 7.99 12.16
CA ILE A 451 29.43 7.68 11.28
C ILE A 451 28.19 8.50 11.68
N LYS A 452 27.89 8.58 12.98
CA LYS A 452 26.72 9.31 13.49
C LYS A 452 26.79 10.81 13.18
N ARG A 453 27.97 11.43 13.22
CA ARG A 453 28.20 12.83 12.82
C ARG A 453 27.93 13.04 11.32
N LYS A 454 28.51 12.20 10.45
CA LYS A 454 28.28 12.26 9.00
C LYS A 454 26.80 12.17 8.64
N LEU A 455 26.05 11.28 9.30
CA LEU A 455 24.62 11.13 9.06
C LEU A 455 23.81 12.38 9.45
N ASN A 456 24.18 13.06 10.53
CA ASN A 456 23.52 14.29 10.95
C ASN A 456 23.75 15.44 9.95
N GLU A 457 24.92 15.54 9.33
CA GLU A 457 25.25 16.58 8.34
C GLU A 457 24.40 16.45 7.06
N ILE A 458 24.03 15.23 6.68
CA ILE A 458 23.30 14.94 5.43
C ILE A 458 21.78 15.21 5.59
N ASN A 459 21.29 15.58 6.79
CA ASN A 459 19.89 15.94 7.07
C ASN A 459 18.84 14.89 6.65
N LEU A 460 19.25 13.63 6.46
CA LEU A 460 18.33 12.56 6.07
C LEU A 460 17.64 11.99 7.31
N LYS A 461 16.31 12.08 7.30
CA LYS A 461 15.46 11.61 8.39
C LYS A 461 15.08 10.16 8.17
N LYS A 462 15.41 9.29 9.12
CA LYS A 462 14.91 7.91 9.19
C LYS A 462 13.36 7.90 9.14
N PRO A 463 12.72 6.90 8.51
CA PRO A 463 11.29 6.68 8.69
C PRO A 463 10.96 6.56 10.18
N SER A 464 10.03 7.38 10.66
CA SER A 464 9.67 7.45 12.08
C SER A 464 9.07 6.12 12.55
N GLY A 465 9.53 5.62 13.70
CA GLY A 465 8.90 4.50 14.37
C GLY A 465 7.51 4.89 14.89
N LEU A 466 6.48 4.21 14.42
CA LEU A 466 5.08 4.39 14.78
C LEU A 466 4.62 3.18 15.57
N SER A 467 3.95 3.45 16.69
CA SER A 467 3.31 2.43 17.51
C SER A 467 1.83 2.74 17.66
N TYR A 468 1.00 1.73 17.38
CA TYR A 468 -0.45 1.79 17.51
C TYR A 468 -0.89 0.95 18.70
N THR A 469 -1.83 1.47 19.48
CA THR A 469 -2.49 0.74 20.56
C THR A 469 -3.95 1.16 20.65
N GLU A 470 -4.79 0.32 21.25
CA GLU A 470 -6.20 0.60 21.46
C GLU A 470 -6.49 0.70 22.94
N VAL A 471 -7.19 1.77 23.31
CA VAL A 471 -7.64 2.04 24.68
C VAL A 471 -9.07 2.58 24.58
N ASN A 472 -10.00 1.98 25.32
CA ASN A 472 -11.41 2.39 25.39
C ASN A 472 -12.08 2.53 24.01
N ASN A 473 -11.88 1.54 23.14
CA ASN A 473 -12.33 1.45 21.75
C ASN A 473 -11.78 2.53 20.82
N LYS A 474 -10.70 3.22 21.20
CA LYS A 474 -10.06 4.26 20.38
C LYS A 474 -8.61 3.89 20.06
N ILE A 475 -8.23 4.07 18.80
CA ILE A 475 -6.85 3.85 18.34
C ILE A 475 -6.02 5.09 18.64
N TYR A 476 -4.91 4.87 19.34
CA TYR A 476 -3.87 5.86 19.58
C TYR A 476 -2.63 5.49 18.76
N MET A 477 -1.97 6.51 18.21
CA MET A 477 -0.74 6.38 17.45
C MET A 477 0.31 7.27 18.12
N PHE A 478 1.46 6.69 18.41
CA PHE A 478 2.60 7.40 18.98
C PHE A 478 3.77 7.39 18.00
N ARG A 479 4.42 8.53 17.85
CA ARG A 479 5.76 8.66 17.26
C ARG A 479 6.82 8.63 18.36
N ALA A 480 8.09 8.47 18.00
CA ALA A 480 9.16 8.64 18.98
C ALA A 480 9.16 10.10 19.48
N HIS A 481 9.23 10.28 20.80
CA HIS A 481 9.19 11.58 21.50
C HIS A 481 7.92 12.40 21.21
N ASP A 482 6.80 11.69 21.01
CA ASP A 482 5.52 12.32 20.67
C ASP A 482 4.90 13.05 21.86
N LEU A 483 4.69 14.35 21.70
CA LEU A 483 4.03 15.22 22.67
C LEU A 483 2.64 15.68 22.21
N SER A 484 2.15 15.20 21.06
CA SER A 484 0.88 15.62 20.46
C SER A 484 -0.36 15.10 21.21
N HIS A 485 -0.18 14.12 22.09
CA HIS A 485 -1.28 13.58 22.89
C HIS A 485 -1.79 14.62 23.91
N PRO A 486 -3.11 14.83 24.06
CA PRO A 486 -3.66 15.82 25.01
C PRO A 486 -3.25 15.60 26.47
N ARG A 487 -2.98 14.34 26.84
CA ARG A 487 -2.49 13.93 28.18
C ARG A 487 -0.99 13.57 28.16
N SER A 488 -0.20 14.22 27.31
CA SER A 488 1.24 13.91 27.14
C SER A 488 2.03 14.05 28.43
N LYS A 489 1.70 15.03 29.29
CA LYS A 489 2.34 15.18 30.60
C LYS A 489 2.19 13.94 31.48
N GLU A 490 0.98 13.40 31.60
CA GLU A 490 0.72 12.20 32.40
C GLU A 490 1.43 10.96 31.83
N ILE A 491 1.54 10.88 30.50
CA ILE A 491 2.32 9.82 29.84
C ILE A 491 3.80 9.95 30.20
N SER A 492 4.37 11.15 30.16
CA SER A 492 5.75 11.41 30.56
C SER A 492 6.00 11.06 32.03
N ASP A 493 5.08 11.42 32.92
CA ASP A 493 5.18 11.10 34.35
C ASP A 493 5.15 9.57 34.59
N GLU A 494 4.29 8.84 33.87
CA GLU A 494 4.24 7.36 33.95
C GLU A 494 5.49 6.71 33.34
N ILE A 495 6.06 7.27 32.27
CA ILE A 495 7.34 6.83 31.71
C ILE A 495 8.47 6.97 32.74
N GLU A 496 8.54 8.09 33.45
CA GLU A 496 9.54 8.32 34.49
C GLU A 496 9.39 7.30 35.62
N LYS A 497 8.16 7.02 36.04
CA LYS A 497 7.86 5.98 37.04
C LYS A 497 8.32 4.59 36.57
N ILE A 498 7.95 4.20 35.35
CA ILE A 498 8.38 2.93 34.74
C ILE A 498 9.90 2.86 34.65
N SER A 499 10.58 3.96 34.29
CA SER A 499 12.05 3.99 34.22
C SER A 499 12.69 3.70 35.57
N LYS A 500 12.21 4.34 36.65
CA LYS A 500 12.70 4.10 38.02
C LYS A 500 12.50 2.64 38.45
N GLU A 501 11.36 2.05 38.11
CA GLU A 501 11.06 0.64 38.37
C GLU A 501 11.98 -0.30 37.56
N LEU A 502 12.26 0.02 36.31
CA LEU A 502 13.19 -0.76 35.48
C LEU A 502 14.61 -0.75 36.05
N ILE A 503 15.11 0.41 36.46
CA ILE A 503 16.44 0.57 37.06
C ILE A 503 16.54 -0.21 38.37
N SER A 504 15.50 -0.18 39.23
CA SER A 504 15.52 -0.92 40.49
C SER A 504 15.53 -2.45 40.32
N TYR A 505 15.03 -2.94 39.18
CA TYR A 505 15.12 -4.34 38.76
C TYR A 505 16.38 -4.66 37.92
N GLY A 506 17.33 -3.72 37.83
CA GLY A 506 18.64 -3.94 37.20
C GLY A 506 18.67 -3.73 35.68
N HIS A 507 17.65 -3.11 35.08
CA HIS A 507 17.69 -2.74 33.66
C HIS A 507 18.85 -1.78 33.38
N LYS A 508 19.61 -2.05 32.32
CA LYS A 508 20.68 -1.17 31.82
C LYS A 508 20.33 -0.71 30.42
N TYR A 509 20.16 0.60 30.27
CA TYR A 509 19.85 1.21 28.99
C TYR A 509 20.98 1.02 27.97
N ASP A 510 20.63 0.46 26.82
CA ASP A 510 21.59 0.10 25.77
C ASP A 510 21.84 1.27 24.81
N SER A 511 22.98 1.94 24.99
CA SER A 511 23.39 3.07 24.14
C SER A 511 23.63 2.68 22.67
N SER A 512 23.82 1.40 22.36
CA SER A 512 23.90 0.90 20.98
C SER A 512 22.57 0.96 20.25
N CYS A 513 21.44 1.12 20.96
CA CYS A 513 20.13 1.32 20.35
C CYS A 513 19.91 2.78 19.88
N ILE A 514 20.83 3.71 20.18
CA ILE A 514 20.71 5.12 19.82
C ILE A 514 21.38 5.39 18.48
N THR A 515 20.62 5.98 17.55
CA THR A 515 21.04 6.13 16.14
C THR A 515 21.80 7.42 15.85
N ARG A 516 21.89 8.35 16.81
CA ARG A 516 22.53 9.66 16.67
C ARG A 516 23.39 9.99 17.89
N PRO A 517 24.27 11.00 17.82
CA PRO A 517 24.92 11.54 19.01
C PRO A 517 23.85 12.16 19.94
N LEU A 518 24.10 12.07 21.24
CA LEU A 518 23.26 12.74 22.26
C LEU A 518 23.56 14.23 22.25
N ASN A 519 22.51 15.03 22.45
CA ASN A 519 22.67 16.46 22.73
C ASN A 519 23.11 16.65 24.20
N GLU A 520 23.62 17.83 24.56
CA GLU A 520 24.12 18.13 25.91
C GLU A 520 23.09 17.85 27.02
N ASN A 521 21.80 17.99 26.71
CA ASN A 521 20.69 17.81 27.67
C ASN A 521 20.03 16.42 27.61
N GLU A 522 20.57 15.48 26.84
CA GLU A 522 19.98 14.15 26.66
C GLU A 522 20.82 13.06 27.31
N SER A 523 20.14 12.14 27.98
CA SER A 523 20.74 10.90 28.46
C SER A 523 20.33 9.73 27.57
N VAL A 524 21.05 8.61 27.68
CA VAL A 524 20.68 7.36 26.98
C VAL A 524 19.26 6.95 27.37
N GLU A 525 18.95 7.02 28.66
CA GLU A 525 17.63 6.77 29.24
C GLU A 525 16.57 7.67 28.61
N SER A 526 16.77 9.00 28.60
CA SER A 526 15.74 9.94 28.14
C SER A 526 15.35 9.70 26.68
N VAL A 527 16.31 9.31 25.83
CA VAL A 527 16.06 9.02 24.42
C VAL A 527 15.33 7.69 24.22
N LEU A 528 15.73 6.64 24.92
CA LEU A 528 15.14 5.30 24.77
C LEU A 528 13.73 5.23 25.39
N CYS A 529 13.50 5.93 26.50
CA CYS A 529 12.17 6.12 27.08
C CYS A 529 11.21 6.85 26.13
N GLY A 530 11.74 7.67 25.20
CA GLY A 530 10.98 8.33 24.16
C GLY A 530 10.56 7.45 22.99
N HIS A 531 10.92 6.15 22.95
CA HIS A 531 10.48 5.26 21.87
C HIS A 531 8.95 5.09 21.85
N SER A 532 8.37 4.98 20.65
CA SER A 532 6.91 5.02 20.50
C SER A 532 6.20 3.86 21.18
N GLU A 533 6.82 2.68 21.28
CA GLU A 533 6.26 1.55 22.03
C GLU A 533 6.16 1.88 23.52
N ARG A 534 7.16 2.57 24.07
CA ARG A 534 7.17 2.96 25.49
C ARG A 534 6.04 3.91 25.78
N LEU A 535 5.87 4.92 24.93
CA LEU A 535 4.76 5.87 25.03
C LEU A 535 3.40 5.15 24.94
N ALA A 536 3.28 4.17 24.05
CA ALA A 536 2.07 3.36 23.93
C ALA A 536 1.80 2.50 25.18
N ILE A 537 2.83 1.88 25.77
CA ILE A 537 2.72 1.12 27.03
C ILE A 537 2.31 2.06 28.17
N ALA A 538 2.99 3.18 28.35
CA ALA A 538 2.70 4.15 29.39
C ALA A 538 1.27 4.70 29.27
N TRP A 539 0.83 5.03 28.05
CA TRP A 539 -0.55 5.46 27.82
C TRP A 539 -1.59 4.42 28.27
N ASN A 540 -1.34 3.13 28.03
CA ASN A 540 -2.23 2.07 28.50
C ASN A 540 -2.35 2.05 30.03
N PHE A 541 -1.25 2.23 30.76
CA PHE A 541 -1.26 2.31 32.22
C PHE A 541 -1.89 3.61 32.76
N VAL A 542 -1.63 4.75 32.11
CA VAL A 542 -2.29 6.04 32.45
C VAL A 542 -3.80 5.96 32.27
N ALA A 543 -4.26 5.28 31.22
CA ALA A 543 -5.68 5.12 30.96
C ALA A 543 -6.34 4.05 31.84
N ASN A 544 -5.61 2.98 32.17
CA ASN A 544 -6.05 1.91 33.06
C ASN A 544 -4.87 1.34 33.87
N PRO A 545 -4.68 1.79 35.13
CA PRO A 545 -3.56 1.35 35.96
C PRO A 545 -3.52 -0.16 36.24
N ASN A 546 -4.67 -0.82 36.17
CA ASN A 546 -4.84 -2.26 36.45
C ASN A 546 -5.03 -3.09 35.16
N ILE A 547 -4.58 -2.57 34.00
CA ILE A 547 -4.70 -3.28 32.74
C ILE A 547 -3.97 -4.63 32.80
N SER A 548 -4.67 -5.70 32.43
CA SER A 548 -4.13 -7.06 32.48
C SER A 548 -3.41 -7.48 31.20
N ARG A 549 -3.72 -6.81 30.07
CA ARG A 549 -3.20 -7.11 28.75
C ARG A 549 -3.11 -5.86 27.87
N ILE A 550 -1.94 -5.64 27.29
CA ILE A 550 -1.66 -4.54 26.35
C ILE A 550 -1.35 -5.13 24.97
N GLN A 551 -1.88 -4.52 23.91
CA GLN A 551 -1.56 -4.89 22.53
C GLN A 551 -1.05 -3.67 21.76
N ILE A 552 0.14 -3.84 21.16
CA ILE A 552 0.85 -2.80 20.41
C ILE A 552 1.23 -3.36 19.05
N THR A 553 1.05 -2.54 18.02
CA THR A 553 1.62 -2.79 16.69
C THR A 553 2.65 -1.73 16.38
N LYS A 554 3.84 -2.15 15.96
CA LYS A 554 4.93 -1.29 15.53
C LYS A 554 5.23 -1.52 14.05
N ASN A 555 5.44 -0.42 13.31
CA ASN A 555 5.79 -0.47 11.88
C ASN A 555 7.26 -0.86 11.59
N LEU A 556 8.12 -0.85 12.60
CA LEU A 556 9.53 -1.23 12.54
C LEU A 556 9.78 -2.40 13.49
N ARG A 557 10.89 -3.12 13.32
CA ARG A 557 11.35 -4.11 14.30
C ARG A 557 11.62 -3.45 15.65
N VAL A 558 11.25 -4.13 16.74
CA VAL A 558 11.52 -3.65 18.10
C VAL A 558 13.04 -3.69 18.36
N CYS A 559 13.60 -2.66 18.98
CA CYS A 559 15.03 -2.63 19.32
C CYS A 559 15.33 -3.45 20.57
N GLY A 560 16.60 -3.81 20.77
CA GLY A 560 17.05 -4.64 21.90
C GLY A 560 16.61 -4.07 23.26
N ASP A 561 16.87 -2.80 23.52
CA ASP A 561 16.45 -2.14 24.76
C ASP A 561 14.93 -2.21 25.00
N CYS A 562 14.12 -1.88 24.00
CA CYS A 562 12.67 -1.92 24.13
C CYS A 562 12.15 -3.33 24.34
N HIS A 563 12.77 -4.34 23.71
CA HIS A 563 12.44 -5.74 23.97
C HIS A 563 12.73 -6.12 25.42
N GLU A 564 13.95 -5.85 25.91
CA GLU A 564 14.37 -6.19 27.28
C GLU A 564 13.52 -5.50 28.33
N SER A 565 13.29 -4.20 28.20
CA SER A 565 12.45 -3.55 29.18
C SER A 565 10.98 -3.91 29.06
N THR A 566 10.45 -4.27 27.89
CA THR A 566 9.05 -4.74 27.80
C THR A 566 8.88 -6.05 28.56
N LYS A 567 9.88 -6.95 28.53
CA LYS A 567 9.92 -8.14 29.40
C LYS A 567 9.84 -7.74 30.88
N LEU A 568 10.68 -6.80 31.31
CA LEU A 568 10.70 -6.34 32.70
C LEU A 568 9.42 -5.61 33.10
N ILE A 569 8.83 -4.77 32.24
CA ILE A 569 7.54 -4.12 32.51
C ILE A 569 6.45 -5.17 32.69
N ALA A 570 6.38 -6.18 31.82
CA ALA A 570 5.40 -7.26 31.93
C ALA A 570 5.53 -8.01 33.28
N LEU A 571 6.76 -8.23 33.75
CA LEU A 571 7.07 -8.81 35.06
C LEU A 571 6.68 -7.89 36.22
N ILE A 572 7.16 -6.64 36.23
CA ILE A 572 6.96 -5.69 37.34
C ILE A 572 5.47 -5.36 37.50
N ARG A 573 4.78 -5.09 36.38
CA ARG A 573 3.37 -4.67 36.38
C ARG A 573 2.39 -5.85 36.28
N GLN A 574 2.88 -7.08 36.26
CA GLN A 574 2.04 -8.29 36.20
C GLN A 574 0.98 -8.25 35.08
N CYS A 575 1.39 -7.75 33.91
CA CYS A 575 0.56 -7.53 32.73
C CYS A 575 1.14 -8.31 31.54
N GLU A 576 0.28 -8.92 30.72
CA GLU A 576 0.72 -9.48 29.45
C GLU A 576 0.87 -8.34 28.43
N ILE A 577 1.97 -8.30 27.69
CA ILE A 577 2.16 -7.31 26.62
C ILE A 577 2.38 -8.06 25.32
N ILE A 578 1.58 -7.77 24.31
CA ILE A 578 1.78 -8.28 22.95
C ILE A 578 2.29 -7.13 22.10
N VAL A 579 3.45 -7.33 21.47
CA VAL A 579 3.98 -6.38 20.48
C VAL A 579 4.13 -7.10 19.16
N ARG A 580 3.31 -6.73 18.17
CA ARG A 580 3.58 -7.08 16.77
C ARG A 580 4.52 -6.05 16.19
N ASP A 581 5.67 -6.47 15.73
CA ASP A 581 6.61 -5.62 15.02
C ASP A 581 6.59 -5.93 13.51
N ALA A 582 7.53 -5.35 12.75
CA ALA A 582 7.61 -5.57 11.31
C ALA A 582 7.96 -7.02 10.90
N SER A 583 8.43 -7.86 11.84
CA SER A 583 8.92 -9.21 11.56
C SER A 583 8.05 -10.29 12.19
N ARG A 584 7.61 -10.11 13.45
CA ARG A 584 6.88 -11.14 14.21
C ARG A 584 6.01 -10.55 15.32
N ILE A 585 5.28 -11.42 16.00
CA ILE A 585 4.55 -11.12 17.22
C ILE A 585 5.36 -11.61 18.43
N HIS A 586 5.62 -10.69 19.36
CA HIS A 586 6.26 -10.94 20.64
C HIS A 586 5.19 -11.00 21.73
N TYR A 587 5.14 -12.10 22.46
CA TYR A 587 4.30 -12.24 23.64
C TYR A 587 5.18 -12.13 24.88
N PHE A 588 5.10 -10.99 25.55
CA PHE A 588 5.78 -10.73 26.82
C PHE A 588 4.87 -11.18 27.96
N HIS A 589 5.27 -12.27 28.61
CA HIS A 589 4.51 -12.90 29.68
C HIS A 589 4.83 -12.26 31.04
N LYS A 590 3.92 -12.44 32.00
CA LYS A 590 4.04 -11.91 33.38
C LYS A 590 5.23 -12.45 34.17
N ASN A 591 5.90 -13.48 33.67
CA ASN A 591 7.13 -14.03 34.24
C ASN A 591 8.42 -13.42 33.66
N GLY A 592 8.30 -12.33 32.87
CA GLY A 592 9.45 -11.65 32.28
C GLY A 592 10.09 -12.38 31.09
N LYS A 593 9.40 -13.35 30.48
CA LYS A 593 9.87 -14.05 29.27
C LYS A 593 9.11 -13.58 28.04
N CYS A 594 9.79 -13.58 26.90
CA CYS A 594 9.18 -13.36 25.59
C CYS A 594 9.03 -14.68 24.84
N SER A 595 7.96 -14.84 24.04
CA SER A 595 7.76 -16.00 23.15
C SER A 595 8.88 -16.21 22.14
N CYS A 596 9.67 -15.18 21.81
CA CYS A 596 10.83 -15.31 20.92
C CYS A 596 12.05 -15.96 21.59
N GLN A 597 12.04 -16.15 22.92
CA GLN A 597 13.15 -16.69 23.70
C GLN A 597 14.48 -15.96 23.44
N ASP A 598 14.44 -14.64 23.27
CA ASP A 598 15.58 -13.78 22.95
C ASP A 598 16.27 -14.09 21.62
N TYR A 599 15.56 -14.78 20.72
CA TYR A 599 15.94 -15.00 19.33
C TYR A 599 15.06 -14.16 18.41
N PHE A 600 15.48 -12.94 18.13
CA PHE A 600 14.71 -11.99 17.32
C PHE A 600 15.53 -11.22 16.33
#